data_AF-A0AAF3J1F1-F1
#
_entry.id   AF-A0AAF3J1F1-F1
#
_cell.length_a   1.000
_cell.length_b   1.000
_cell.length_c   1.000
_cell.angle_alpha   90.00
_cell.angle_beta   90.00
_cell.angle_gamma   90.00
#
_symmetry.space_group_name_H-M   'P 1'
#
loop_
_entity.id
_entity.type
_entity.pdbx_description
1 polymer ?
#
loop_
_entity_poly.entity_id
_entity_poly.type
_entity_poly.pdbx_seq_one_letter_code
_entity_poly.pdbx_strand_id
1 'polypeptide(L)'
;MFARGMGFIGNRLPFFCSAYFLTSSLTVTFPPLSYSIGISAHRKNSLRQPLLKFAPVMLKTAALTFVVLFALGDATNQVTRARVYLYKAVKGGIPQTNVGVIDFIQTGNSLSLNGTISSSLGLAPGLHGFHIHEKGDLGNGCMDTGAHYNPHMMTHGAPTDSNRHVGDLGNINAPANGDLQVRVSDTLASLNGPFSIIGRGVVVHEKPDDLGRGGADLSKTTGDAGARLACGVIGIEA
;
A
#
# COMPACT_ATOMS: atom_id res chain seq x y z
N MET A 1 69.63 -16.80 14.64
CA MET A 1 68.67 -16.79 13.50
C MET A 1 67.43 -16.05 13.97
N PHE A 2 67.26 -14.78 13.60
CA PHE A 2 66.43 -14.33 12.45
C PHE A 2 64.97 -14.81 12.58
N ALA A 3 63.91 -14.01 12.51
CA ALA A 3 63.68 -12.60 12.18
C ALA A 3 62.28 -12.20 12.69
N ARG A 4 62.09 -10.99 13.23
CA ARG A 4 61.34 -9.83 12.67
C ARG A 4 59.89 -10.08 12.18
N GLY A 5 58.97 -9.29 12.74
CA GLY A 5 57.65 -8.96 12.16
C GLY A 5 57.00 -7.85 13.01
N MET A 6 57.37 -6.59 12.80
CA MET A 6 56.62 -5.57 12.04
C MET A 6 55.55 -4.87 12.88
N GLY A 7 55.89 -3.66 13.31
CA GLY A 7 54.96 -2.69 13.87
C GLY A 7 54.06 -2.08 12.78
N PHE A 8 52.88 -1.67 13.21
CA PHE A 8 52.01 -0.77 12.45
C PHE A 8 51.68 0.44 13.33
N ILE A 9 52.24 1.57 12.93
CA ILE A 9 51.88 2.91 13.40
C ILE A 9 50.67 3.32 12.56
N GLY A 10 49.49 3.38 13.19
CA GLY A 10 48.25 3.84 12.57
C GLY A 10 47.93 5.27 13.01
N ASN A 11 48.19 6.24 12.14
CA ASN A 11 47.83 7.65 12.29
C ASN A 11 46.32 7.82 12.52
N ARG A 12 45.94 8.51 13.60
CA ARG A 12 44.60 9.09 13.78
C ARG A 12 44.61 10.52 13.25
N LEU A 13 43.94 10.74 12.12
CA LEU A 13 43.49 12.06 11.66
C LEU A 13 41.96 12.12 11.82
N PRO A 14 41.39 13.19 12.41
CA PRO A 14 39.94 13.39 12.42
C PRO A 14 39.49 14.05 11.11
N PHE A 15 38.68 13.34 10.33
CA PHE A 15 37.93 13.93 9.21
C PHE A 15 36.71 14.69 9.76
N PHE A 16 36.78 16.02 9.69
CA PHE A 16 35.61 16.89 9.75
C PHE A 16 34.84 16.76 8.43
N CYS A 17 33.62 16.22 8.48
CA CYS A 17 32.68 16.31 7.37
C CYS A 17 31.63 17.37 7.73
N SER A 18 31.78 18.57 7.17
CA SER A 18 30.82 19.66 7.28
C SER A 18 29.81 19.52 6.15
N ALA A 19 28.58 19.10 6.47
CA ALA A 19 27.48 19.06 5.51
C ALA A 19 26.77 20.42 5.49
N TYR A 20 26.98 21.16 4.41
CA TYR A 20 26.22 22.37 4.10
C TYR A 20 24.79 21.98 3.70
N PHE A 21 23.79 22.37 4.51
CA PHE A 21 22.39 22.35 4.12
C PHE A 21 22.07 23.65 3.36
N LEU A 22 21.91 23.57 2.04
CA LEU A 22 21.27 24.60 1.23
C LEU A 22 19.77 24.36 1.28
N THR A 23 19.04 25.16 2.07
CA THR A 23 17.58 25.22 2.04
C THR A 23 17.15 26.23 0.97
N SER A 24 16.61 25.75 -0.15
CA SER A 24 15.90 26.61 -1.11
C SER A 24 14.42 26.69 -0.72
N SER A 25 14.02 27.80 -0.12
CA SER A 25 12.62 28.14 0.13
C SER A 25 12.05 28.82 -1.12
N LEU A 26 11.24 28.10 -1.89
CA LEU A 26 10.40 28.70 -2.94
C LEU A 26 9.16 29.32 -2.26
N THR A 27 9.08 30.64 -2.26
CA THR A 27 7.87 31.37 -1.86
C THR A 27 7.03 31.65 -3.09
N VAL A 28 5.81 31.12 -3.12
CA VAL A 28 4.81 31.42 -4.16
C VAL A 28 3.88 32.48 -3.58
N THR A 29 3.95 33.70 -4.11
CA THR A 29 3.06 34.80 -3.74
C THR A 29 1.87 34.86 -4.72
N PHE A 30 0.65 34.85 -4.18
CA PHE A 30 -0.58 35.11 -4.92
C PHE A 30 -0.98 36.59 -4.77
N PRO A 31 -1.45 37.27 -5.83
CA PRO A 31 -1.98 38.63 -5.72
C PRO A 31 -3.40 38.63 -5.13
N PRO A 32 -3.81 39.70 -4.41
CA PRO A 32 -5.14 39.78 -3.82
C PRO A 32 -6.18 40.23 -4.86
N LEU A 33 -7.31 39.52 -4.91
CA LEU A 33 -8.53 39.97 -5.60
C LEU A 33 -9.43 40.67 -4.59
N SER A 34 -9.57 41.99 -4.71
CA SER A 34 -10.56 42.79 -4.01
C SER A 34 -11.80 43.00 -4.89
N TYR A 35 -12.97 42.54 -4.43
CA TYR A 35 -14.28 42.83 -5.01
C TYR A 35 -14.97 43.93 -4.21
N SER A 36 -15.33 45.04 -4.87
CA SER A 36 -16.18 46.09 -4.30
C SER A 36 -17.48 46.17 -5.10
N ILE A 37 -18.60 45.92 -4.42
CA ILE A 37 -19.96 46.07 -4.96
C ILE A 37 -20.38 47.53 -4.77
N GLY A 38 -20.64 48.24 -5.86
CA GLY A 38 -21.22 49.59 -5.85
C GLY A 38 -22.63 49.59 -6.44
N ILE A 39 -23.63 49.89 -5.62
CA ILE A 39 -25.04 50.00 -6.00
C ILE A 39 -25.31 51.40 -6.60
N SER A 40 -26.13 51.40 -7.65
CA SER A 40 -26.62 52.51 -8.46
C SER A 40 -27.49 53.52 -7.70
N ALA A 41 -27.38 54.81 -8.06
CA ALA A 41 -28.46 55.79 -7.88
C ALA A 41 -28.48 56.85 -9.00
N HIS A 42 -29.65 57.00 -9.60
CA HIS A 42 -30.04 57.91 -10.68
C HIS A 42 -30.17 59.38 -10.23
N ARG A 43 -29.78 60.36 -11.07
CA ARG A 43 -30.59 61.58 -11.30
C ARG A 43 -30.21 62.36 -12.58
N LYS A 44 -31.23 62.94 -13.21
CA LYS A 44 -31.30 63.65 -14.51
C LYS A 44 -30.65 65.06 -14.46
N ASN A 45 -30.08 65.55 -15.57
CA ASN A 45 -30.70 66.49 -16.53
C ASN A 45 -29.66 67.38 -17.28
N SER A 46 -29.89 67.53 -18.59
CA SER A 46 -29.82 68.79 -19.37
C SER A 46 -28.48 69.36 -19.90
N LEU A 47 -28.42 69.36 -21.25
CA LEU A 47 -27.96 70.39 -22.19
C LEU A 47 -26.52 70.41 -22.76
N ARG A 48 -26.52 70.48 -24.11
CA ARG A 48 -25.54 71.01 -25.10
C ARG A 48 -24.60 70.01 -25.81
N GLN A 49 -24.88 69.84 -27.10
CA GLN A 49 -24.03 69.38 -28.22
C GLN A 49 -22.89 70.41 -28.52
N PRO A 50 -21.82 70.12 -29.29
CA PRO A 50 -21.85 69.34 -30.54
C PRO A 50 -20.65 68.44 -30.92
N LEU A 51 -20.96 67.54 -31.87
CA LEU A 51 -20.17 67.01 -33.00
C LEU A 51 -18.65 66.83 -32.84
N LEU A 52 -18.20 65.57 -32.80
CA LEU A 52 -16.92 65.17 -33.40
C LEU A 52 -16.96 63.78 -34.04
N LYS A 53 -16.12 63.62 -35.06
CA LYS A 53 -16.22 62.74 -36.24
C LYS A 53 -15.91 61.24 -36.01
N PHE A 54 -16.51 60.45 -36.90
CA PHE A 54 -16.19 59.11 -37.41
C PHE A 54 -14.81 58.50 -37.13
N ALA A 55 -14.81 57.24 -36.69
CA ALA A 55 -14.02 56.14 -37.29
C ALA A 55 -14.57 54.77 -36.83
N PRO A 56 -14.75 53.75 -37.70
CA PRO A 56 -15.08 52.39 -37.29
C PRO A 56 -13.79 51.61 -37.08
N VAL A 57 -13.45 51.28 -35.84
CA VAL A 57 -12.43 50.25 -35.58
C VAL A 57 -13.16 48.94 -35.32
N MET A 58 -13.40 48.20 -36.41
CA MET A 58 -13.55 46.76 -36.34
C MET A 58 -12.19 46.15 -36.02
N LEU A 59 -11.97 45.72 -34.80
CA LEU A 59 -10.87 44.80 -34.49
C LEU A 59 -11.38 43.62 -33.67
N LYS A 60 -11.38 42.49 -34.37
CA LYS A 60 -11.77 41.15 -33.96
C LYS A 60 -11.01 40.73 -32.70
N THR A 61 -11.65 40.71 -31.53
CA THR A 61 -11.14 39.91 -30.41
C THR A 61 -11.74 38.51 -30.56
N ALA A 62 -10.94 37.64 -31.17
CA ALA A 62 -11.19 36.21 -31.23
C ALA A 62 -11.56 35.70 -29.84
N ALA A 63 -12.73 35.05 -29.73
CA ALA A 63 -13.08 34.29 -28.55
C ALA A 63 -11.96 33.26 -28.34
N LEU A 64 -11.15 33.48 -27.30
CA LEU A 64 -10.18 32.51 -26.84
C LEU A 64 -10.99 31.41 -26.16
N THR A 65 -11.57 30.51 -26.95
CA THR A 65 -12.06 29.22 -26.48
C THR A 65 -10.84 28.45 -25.99
N PHE A 66 -10.49 28.68 -24.74
CA PHE A 66 -9.62 27.80 -23.99
C PHE A 66 -10.41 26.50 -23.82
N VAL A 67 -10.35 25.64 -24.84
CA VAL A 67 -10.76 24.26 -24.73
C VAL A 67 -9.79 23.67 -23.72
N VAL A 68 -10.17 23.71 -22.44
CA VAL A 68 -9.59 22.85 -21.43
C VAL A 68 -9.96 21.45 -21.91
N LEU A 69 -9.07 20.88 -22.70
CA LEU A 69 -9.07 19.48 -23.01
C LEU A 69 -8.76 18.81 -21.66
N PHE A 70 -9.81 18.62 -20.85
CA PHE A 70 -9.80 17.64 -19.80
C PHE A 70 -9.53 16.33 -20.53
N ALA A 71 -8.26 15.93 -20.56
CA ALA A 71 -7.91 14.55 -20.79
C ALA A 71 -8.74 13.80 -19.75
N LEU A 72 -9.82 13.17 -20.21
CA LEU A 72 -10.40 12.04 -19.51
C LEU A 72 -9.25 11.06 -19.46
N GLY A 73 -8.48 11.14 -18.37
CA GLY A 73 -7.45 10.17 -18.05
C GLY A 73 -8.18 8.85 -18.14
N ASP A 74 -7.81 8.09 -19.16
CA ASP A 74 -8.39 6.80 -19.44
C ASP A 74 -8.36 6.04 -18.11
N ALA A 75 -9.52 5.66 -17.60
CA ALA A 75 -9.63 4.82 -16.42
C ALA A 75 -9.20 3.41 -16.85
N THR A 76 -7.93 3.31 -17.26
CA THR A 76 -7.28 2.06 -17.59
C THR A 76 -7.49 1.17 -16.38
N ASN A 77 -8.07 0.01 -16.63
CA ASN A 77 -8.20 -1.07 -15.67
C ASN A 77 -6.77 -1.56 -15.36
N GLN A 78 -6.02 -0.76 -14.58
CA GLN A 78 -4.61 -0.97 -14.30
C GLN A 78 -4.50 -2.28 -13.53
N VAL A 79 -3.84 -3.25 -14.15
CA VAL A 79 -3.57 -4.54 -13.53
C VAL A 79 -2.30 -4.38 -12.72
N THR A 80 -2.44 -4.27 -11.41
CA THR A 80 -1.29 -4.30 -10.49
C THR A 80 -0.95 -5.75 -10.17
N ARG A 81 0.34 -6.10 -10.20
CA ARG A 81 0.83 -7.41 -9.81
C ARG A 81 1.78 -7.31 -8.64
N ALA A 82 1.72 -8.31 -7.77
CA ALA A 82 2.63 -8.46 -6.65
C ALA A 82 2.93 -9.95 -6.43
N ARG A 83 4.05 -10.23 -5.78
CA ARG A 83 4.46 -11.59 -5.43
C ARG A 83 4.94 -11.63 -3.98
N VAL A 84 4.68 -12.76 -3.34
CA VAL A 84 5.28 -13.12 -2.06
C VAL A 84 6.04 -14.43 -2.19
N TYR A 85 7.24 -14.47 -1.61
CA TYR A 85 7.95 -15.72 -1.34
C TYR A 85 7.71 -16.07 0.13
N LEU A 86 7.16 -17.26 0.38
CA LEU A 86 6.88 -17.73 1.73
C LEU A 86 8.11 -18.43 2.29
N TYR A 87 8.52 -18.03 3.49
CA TYR A 87 9.66 -18.61 4.20
C TYR A 87 9.19 -19.33 5.45
N LYS A 88 9.75 -20.51 5.70
CA LYS A 88 9.42 -21.33 6.88
C LYS A 88 9.84 -20.62 8.17
N ALA A 89 8.93 -20.52 9.12
CA ALA A 89 9.18 -19.91 10.42
C ALA A 89 10.29 -20.63 11.19
N VAL A 90 11.20 -19.85 11.79
CA VAL A 90 12.28 -20.35 12.65
C VAL A 90 12.19 -19.61 13.97
N LYS A 91 11.90 -20.33 15.06
CA LYS A 91 11.71 -19.73 16.40
C LYS A 91 12.92 -18.88 16.79
N GLY A 92 12.68 -17.59 17.11
CA GLY A 92 13.73 -16.66 17.52
C GLY A 92 14.69 -16.21 16.42
N GLY A 93 14.47 -16.62 15.16
CA GLY A 93 15.35 -16.31 14.03
C GLY A 93 14.63 -15.58 12.90
N ILE A 94 15.37 -15.29 11.83
CA ILE A 94 14.80 -14.76 10.59
C ILE A 94 14.59 -15.95 9.62
N PRO A 95 13.37 -16.17 9.10
CA PRO A 95 13.09 -17.18 8.08
C PRO A 95 13.99 -17.02 6.84
N GLN A 96 14.61 -18.11 6.38
CA GLN A 96 15.49 -18.12 5.18
C GLN A 96 15.10 -19.20 4.16
N THR A 97 14.39 -20.24 4.59
CA THR A 97 14.01 -21.37 3.72
C THR A 97 12.72 -21.05 2.99
N ASN A 98 12.81 -20.79 1.68
CA ASN A 98 11.63 -20.62 0.83
C ASN A 98 10.85 -21.95 0.73
N VAL A 99 9.54 -21.89 0.99
CA VAL A 99 8.60 -23.00 0.96
C VAL A 99 7.38 -22.72 0.09
N GLY A 100 7.34 -21.62 -0.65
CA GLY A 100 6.20 -21.33 -1.51
C GLY A 100 6.26 -19.96 -2.18
N VAL A 101 5.42 -19.80 -3.19
CA VAL A 101 5.24 -18.55 -3.93
C VAL A 101 3.76 -18.31 -4.12
N ILE A 102 3.31 -17.08 -3.87
CA ILE A 102 1.94 -16.65 -4.16
C ILE A 102 1.99 -15.35 -4.96
N ASP A 103 1.32 -15.36 -6.11
CA ASP A 103 1.14 -14.22 -6.99
C ASP A 103 -0.20 -13.55 -6.70
N PHE A 104 -0.18 -12.23 -6.64
CA PHE A 104 -1.31 -11.36 -6.41
C PHE A 104 -1.59 -10.58 -7.69
N ILE A 105 -2.83 -10.59 -8.15
CA ILE A 105 -3.28 -9.87 -9.34
C ILE A 105 -4.49 -9.04 -8.96
N GLN A 106 -4.35 -7.72 -9.03
CA GLN A 106 -5.45 -6.77 -8.84
C GLN A 106 -6.05 -6.42 -10.19
N THR A 107 -7.36 -6.62 -10.37
CA THR A 107 -8.13 -6.15 -11.53
C THR A 107 -9.33 -5.36 -11.04
N GLY A 108 -9.32 -4.05 -11.24
CA GLY A 108 -10.30 -3.15 -10.63
C GLY A 108 -10.32 -3.30 -9.10
N ASN A 109 -11.48 -3.66 -8.54
CA ASN A 109 -11.66 -3.88 -7.10
C ASN A 109 -11.46 -5.35 -6.66
N SER A 110 -11.15 -6.26 -7.59
CA SER A 110 -10.95 -7.67 -7.27
C SER A 110 -9.46 -7.99 -7.16
N LEU A 111 -9.10 -8.67 -6.08
CA LEU A 111 -7.78 -9.24 -5.87
C LEU A 111 -7.84 -10.76 -6.03
N SER A 112 -6.93 -11.34 -6.82
CA SER A 112 -6.77 -12.79 -6.96
C SER A 112 -5.38 -13.20 -6.50
N LEU A 113 -5.32 -14.26 -5.69
CA LEU A 113 -4.09 -14.86 -5.19
C LEU A 113 -3.99 -16.27 -5.74
N ASN A 114 -2.89 -16.56 -6.44
CA ASN A 114 -2.63 -17.89 -7.01
C ASN A 114 -1.20 -18.29 -6.71
N GLY A 115 -0.99 -19.52 -6.25
CA GLY A 115 0.34 -19.92 -5.86
C GLY A 115 0.46 -21.37 -5.45
N THR A 116 1.66 -21.74 -5.00
CA THR A 116 1.95 -23.08 -4.51
C THR A 116 2.77 -22.99 -3.23
N ILE A 117 2.40 -23.79 -2.25
CA ILE A 117 3.15 -24.01 -1.01
C ILE A 117 3.67 -25.45 -1.02
N SER A 118 4.98 -25.58 -0.90
CA SER A 118 5.67 -26.86 -0.88
C SER A 118 5.27 -27.68 0.34
N SER A 119 5.07 -28.97 0.12
CA SER A 119 4.91 -30.01 1.14
C SER A 119 6.04 -30.01 2.19
N SER A 120 7.22 -29.47 1.89
CA SER A 120 8.34 -29.30 2.83
C SER A 120 8.04 -28.35 4.01
N LEU A 121 7.01 -27.51 3.91
CA LEU A 121 6.50 -26.75 5.05
C LEU A 121 6.00 -27.69 6.16
N GLY A 122 5.43 -28.84 5.79
CA GLY A 122 4.90 -29.84 6.72
C GLY A 122 3.52 -29.48 7.28
N LEU A 123 2.64 -28.90 6.45
CA LEU A 123 1.25 -28.66 6.83
C LEU A 123 0.54 -30.01 7.08
N ALA A 124 -0.29 -30.05 8.12
CA ALA A 124 -1.18 -31.18 8.33
C ALA A 124 -2.27 -31.16 7.23
N PRO A 125 -2.79 -32.31 6.79
CA PRO A 125 -3.89 -32.32 5.84
C PRO A 125 -5.12 -31.62 6.44
N GLY A 126 -5.74 -30.69 5.71
CA GLY A 126 -6.90 -29.92 6.16
C GLY A 126 -6.71 -28.40 6.11
N LEU A 127 -7.55 -27.70 6.88
CA LEU A 127 -7.63 -26.24 6.84
C LEU A 127 -6.52 -25.59 7.67
N HIS A 128 -5.95 -24.53 7.12
CA HIS A 128 -4.96 -23.67 7.75
C HIS A 128 -5.35 -22.21 7.55
N GLY A 129 -5.32 -21.42 8.63
CA GLY A 129 -5.55 -19.99 8.57
C GLY A 129 -4.52 -19.29 7.66
N PHE A 130 -4.99 -18.33 6.88
CA PHE A 130 -4.19 -17.63 5.90
C PHE A 130 -4.54 -16.14 5.94
N HIS A 131 -3.58 -15.32 6.37
CA HIS A 131 -3.85 -13.92 6.69
C HIS A 131 -2.76 -12.98 6.18
N ILE A 132 -3.14 -11.72 5.99
CA ILE A 132 -2.20 -10.61 5.84
C ILE A 132 -2.06 -9.91 7.18
N HIS A 133 -0.84 -9.83 7.67
CA HIS A 133 -0.44 -9.18 8.89
C HIS A 133 0.04 -7.75 8.64
N GLU A 134 -0.04 -6.89 9.66
CA GLU A 134 0.19 -5.45 9.51
C GLU A 134 1.60 -5.08 9.02
N LYS A 135 2.63 -5.82 9.39
CA LYS A 135 4.04 -5.50 9.12
C LYS A 135 4.67 -6.52 8.18
N GLY A 136 5.53 -6.04 7.29
CA GLY A 136 6.44 -6.84 6.49
C GLY A 136 7.74 -7.19 7.21
N ASP A 137 7.70 -7.43 8.52
CA ASP A 137 8.86 -7.83 9.32
C ASP A 137 8.78 -9.32 9.62
N LEU A 138 9.68 -10.11 9.05
CA LEU A 138 9.68 -11.58 9.19
C LEU A 138 10.46 -12.04 10.43
N GLY A 139 10.95 -11.11 11.26
CA GLY A 139 11.71 -11.41 12.47
C GLY A 139 11.00 -12.33 13.46
N ASN A 140 11.81 -12.89 14.36
CA ASN A 140 11.38 -13.79 15.43
C ASN A 140 10.47 -14.93 14.94
N GLY A 141 10.80 -15.52 13.79
CA GLY A 141 10.05 -16.61 13.18
C GLY A 141 8.64 -16.19 12.78
N CYS A 142 8.51 -15.08 12.05
CA CYS A 142 7.24 -14.50 11.63
C CYS A 142 6.44 -13.81 12.73
N MET A 143 6.90 -13.75 13.98
CA MET A 143 6.15 -13.10 15.06
C MET A 143 6.13 -11.57 14.90
N ASP A 144 7.17 -10.99 14.29
CA ASP A 144 7.31 -9.54 14.15
C ASP A 144 6.40 -8.95 13.06
N THR A 145 5.70 -9.80 12.28
CA THR A 145 4.67 -9.35 11.32
C THR A 145 3.48 -8.67 12.02
N GLY A 146 3.36 -8.81 13.35
CA GLY A 146 2.35 -8.13 14.15
C GLY A 146 0.97 -8.80 14.10
N ALA A 147 -0.09 -8.04 14.34
CA ALA A 147 -1.48 -8.52 14.26
C ALA A 147 -1.97 -8.65 12.80
N HIS A 148 -3.20 -9.12 12.60
CA HIS A 148 -3.86 -9.05 11.29
C HIS A 148 -3.95 -7.59 10.83
N TYR A 149 -3.85 -7.36 9.53
CA TYR A 149 -3.94 -6.00 9.00
C TYR A 149 -5.37 -5.47 9.10
N ASN A 150 -5.57 -4.51 10.01
CA ASN A 150 -6.88 -3.99 10.39
C ASN A 150 -6.93 -2.45 10.45
N PRO A 151 -6.88 -1.76 9.29
CA PRO A 151 -6.93 -0.30 9.25
C PRO A 151 -8.28 0.29 9.70
N HIS A 152 -9.33 -0.54 9.74
CA HIS A 152 -10.70 -0.12 10.06
C HIS A 152 -11.11 -0.45 11.51
N MET A 153 -10.22 -1.05 12.31
CA MET A 153 -10.48 -1.45 13.70
C MET A 153 -11.73 -2.34 13.84
N MET A 154 -11.91 -3.26 12.89
CA MET A 154 -12.99 -4.25 12.87
C MET A 154 -12.64 -5.47 13.73
N THR A 155 -13.59 -6.36 13.96
CA THR A 155 -13.30 -7.68 14.57
C THR A 155 -12.93 -8.69 13.50
N HIS A 156 -12.22 -9.76 13.88
CA HIS A 156 -11.90 -10.88 12.99
C HIS A 156 -13.17 -11.54 12.42
N GLY A 157 -13.12 -11.96 11.16
CA GLY A 157 -14.27 -12.57 10.47
C GLY A 157 -13.89 -13.40 9.25
N ALA A 158 -14.89 -14.02 8.61
CA ALA A 158 -14.68 -14.72 7.34
C ALA A 158 -14.48 -13.74 6.18
N PRO A 159 -13.86 -14.19 5.06
CA PRO A 159 -13.73 -13.37 3.87
C PRO A 159 -15.04 -12.78 3.32
N THR A 160 -16.16 -13.46 3.56
CA THR A 160 -17.48 -13.05 3.09
C THR A 160 -18.21 -12.10 4.04
N ASP A 161 -17.68 -11.88 5.24
CA ASP A 161 -18.34 -11.06 6.25
C ASP A 161 -18.06 -9.58 5.99
N SER A 162 -19.05 -8.73 6.24
CA SER A 162 -18.88 -7.27 6.17
C SER A 162 -18.04 -6.73 7.33
N ASN A 163 -18.02 -7.44 8.45
CA ASN A 163 -17.20 -7.15 9.61
C ASN A 163 -16.07 -8.19 9.71
N ARG A 164 -14.90 -7.79 9.20
CA ARG A 164 -13.66 -8.56 9.17
C ARG A 164 -12.48 -7.59 9.12
N HIS A 165 -11.28 -8.06 9.43
CA HIS A 165 -10.08 -7.32 9.08
C HIS A 165 -9.84 -7.35 7.57
N VAL A 166 -9.11 -6.34 7.06
CA VAL A 166 -8.67 -6.32 5.65
C VAL A 166 -7.76 -7.52 5.34
N GLY A 167 -7.00 -7.99 6.33
CA GLY A 167 -6.11 -9.13 6.18
C GLY A 167 -6.73 -10.52 6.31
N ASP A 168 -8.02 -10.66 6.62
CA ASP A 168 -8.60 -11.97 6.97
C ASP A 168 -8.96 -12.80 5.71
N LEU A 169 -8.01 -13.52 5.10
CA LEU A 169 -8.26 -14.28 3.86
C LEU A 169 -8.88 -15.68 4.10
N GLY A 170 -9.16 -16.04 5.35
CA GLY A 170 -9.81 -17.29 5.74
C GLY A 170 -8.85 -18.47 5.74
N ASN A 171 -9.28 -19.59 5.15
CA ASN A 171 -8.52 -20.84 5.20
C ASN A 171 -8.04 -21.31 3.82
N ILE A 172 -6.85 -21.90 3.79
CA ILE A 172 -6.33 -22.73 2.68
C ILE A 172 -6.39 -24.21 3.08
N ASN A 173 -6.61 -25.11 2.12
CA ASN A 173 -6.82 -26.53 2.40
C ASN A 173 -5.64 -27.38 1.91
N ALA A 174 -4.75 -27.76 2.82
CA ALA A 174 -3.58 -28.60 2.53
C ALA A 174 -4.01 -30.03 2.15
N PRO A 175 -3.52 -30.56 1.02
CA PRO A 175 -3.82 -31.93 0.61
C PRO A 175 -3.11 -32.95 1.53
N ALA A 176 -3.55 -34.21 1.48
CA ALA A 176 -2.90 -35.29 2.22
C ALA A 176 -1.46 -35.55 1.76
N ASN A 177 -1.19 -35.35 0.46
CA ASN A 177 0.11 -35.56 -0.16
C ASN A 177 0.36 -34.50 -1.23
N GLY A 178 1.62 -34.15 -1.43
CA GLY A 178 2.04 -33.19 -2.46
C GLY A 178 1.89 -31.73 -2.03
N ASP A 179 2.18 -30.84 -2.97
CA ASP A 179 2.19 -29.40 -2.72
C ASP A 179 0.77 -28.81 -2.72
N LEU A 180 0.55 -27.82 -1.85
CA LEU A 180 -0.71 -27.10 -1.71
C LEU A 180 -0.84 -26.04 -2.80
N GLN A 181 -1.89 -26.13 -3.61
CA GLN A 181 -2.28 -25.09 -4.57
C GLN A 181 -3.17 -24.05 -3.88
N VAL A 182 -2.68 -22.81 -3.79
CA VAL A 182 -3.43 -21.69 -3.21
C VAL A 182 -4.21 -21.00 -4.31
N ARG A 183 -5.54 -20.86 -4.12
CA ARG A 183 -6.43 -20.06 -4.97
C ARG A 183 -7.40 -19.31 -4.08
N VAL A 184 -7.19 -18.01 -3.93
CA VAL A 184 -8.02 -17.14 -3.10
C VAL A 184 -8.44 -15.92 -3.92
N SER A 185 -9.66 -15.43 -3.69
CA SER A 185 -10.15 -14.17 -4.25
C SER A 185 -10.68 -13.31 -3.13
N ASP A 186 -10.38 -12.02 -3.20
CA ASP A 186 -10.81 -11.05 -2.19
C ASP A 186 -11.23 -9.73 -2.86
N THR A 187 -12.05 -8.93 -2.17
CA THR A 187 -12.53 -7.63 -2.65
C THR A 187 -12.26 -6.48 -1.68
N LEU A 188 -11.72 -6.79 -0.50
CA LEU A 188 -11.42 -5.82 0.55
C LEU A 188 -9.92 -5.51 0.59
N ALA A 189 -9.07 -6.54 0.54
CA ALA A 189 -7.64 -6.40 0.35
C ALA A 189 -7.34 -5.88 -1.06
N SER A 190 -6.42 -4.90 -1.14
CA SER A 190 -6.09 -4.22 -2.39
C SER A 190 -4.59 -3.98 -2.49
N LEU A 191 -4.02 -4.11 -3.70
CA LEU A 191 -2.64 -3.68 -3.97
C LEU A 191 -2.50 -2.15 -4.13
N ASN A 192 -3.62 -1.44 -4.24
CA ASN A 192 -3.69 -0.03 -4.58
C ASN A 192 -4.31 0.81 -3.44
N GLY A 193 -4.04 2.12 -3.45
CA GLY A 193 -4.66 3.07 -2.54
C GLY A 193 -4.03 3.12 -1.14
N PRO A 194 -4.59 3.92 -0.22
CA PRO A 194 -4.00 4.21 1.08
C PRO A 194 -3.96 2.99 2.02
N PHE A 195 -4.85 2.02 1.80
CA PHE A 195 -4.91 0.79 2.57
C PHE A 195 -4.24 -0.40 1.88
N SER A 196 -3.32 -0.13 0.94
CA SER A 196 -2.60 -1.17 0.20
C SER A 196 -1.94 -2.20 1.13
N ILE A 197 -1.94 -3.45 0.66
CA ILE A 197 -1.26 -4.58 1.31
C ILE A 197 0.21 -4.73 0.87
N ILE A 198 0.68 -3.92 -0.08
CA ILE A 198 2.10 -3.93 -0.49
C ILE A 198 3.00 -3.60 0.71
N GLY A 199 4.08 -4.36 0.86
CA GLY A 199 5.03 -4.24 1.98
C GLY A 199 4.56 -4.89 3.28
N ARG A 200 3.39 -5.53 3.29
CA ARG A 200 2.87 -6.27 4.46
C ARG A 200 3.25 -7.74 4.42
N GLY A 201 3.07 -8.44 5.54
CA GLY A 201 3.40 -9.85 5.68
C GLY A 201 2.22 -10.76 5.39
N VAL A 202 2.37 -11.76 4.52
CA VAL A 202 1.45 -12.91 4.46
C VAL A 202 1.89 -13.93 5.50
N VAL A 203 0.95 -14.58 6.17
CA VAL A 203 1.20 -15.63 7.16
C VAL A 203 0.32 -16.85 6.91
N VAL A 204 0.91 -18.03 6.97
CA VAL A 204 0.23 -19.33 7.00
C VAL A 204 0.28 -19.86 8.42
N HIS A 205 -0.88 -20.23 8.96
CA HIS A 205 -1.04 -20.66 10.34
C HIS A 205 -1.06 -22.19 10.51
N GLU A 206 -0.85 -22.63 11.75
CA GLU A 206 -0.81 -24.04 12.13
C GLU A 206 -2.19 -24.71 12.14
N LYS A 207 -3.22 -23.98 12.56
CA LYS A 207 -4.58 -24.51 12.74
C LYS A 207 -5.56 -23.88 11.77
N PRO A 208 -6.75 -24.47 11.60
CA PRO A 208 -7.87 -23.79 10.95
C PRO A 208 -8.20 -22.47 11.65
N ASP A 209 -8.47 -21.44 10.86
CA ASP A 209 -9.13 -20.22 11.31
C ASP A 209 -10.63 -20.53 11.52
N ASP A 210 -11.15 -20.22 12.72
CA ASP A 210 -12.56 -20.37 13.10
C ASP A 210 -13.49 -19.27 12.54
N LEU A 211 -12.92 -18.32 11.81
CA LEU A 211 -13.59 -17.22 11.10
C LEU A 211 -14.36 -16.29 12.05
N GLY A 212 -13.93 -16.16 13.30
CA GLY A 212 -14.59 -15.34 14.30
C GLY A 212 -15.90 -15.95 14.81
N ARG A 213 -16.15 -17.24 14.52
CA ARG A 213 -17.38 -17.96 14.90
C ARG A 213 -17.15 -18.95 16.04
N GLY A 214 -15.91 -19.07 16.52
CA GLY A 214 -15.57 -19.85 17.69
C GLY A 214 -16.06 -19.21 18.99
N GLY A 215 -16.07 -20.01 20.05
CA GLY A 215 -16.43 -19.56 21.40
C GLY A 215 -15.24 -19.08 22.24
N ALA A 216 -14.03 -19.13 21.71
CA ALA A 216 -12.81 -18.73 22.42
C ALA A 216 -12.57 -17.21 22.34
N ASP A 217 -11.91 -16.64 23.35
CA ASP A 217 -11.59 -15.21 23.42
C ASP A 217 -10.77 -14.73 22.20
N LEU A 218 -9.91 -15.60 21.67
CA LEU A 218 -9.06 -15.31 20.50
C LEU A 218 -9.79 -15.44 19.16
N SER A 219 -11.02 -15.95 19.14
CA SER A 219 -11.79 -16.11 17.90
C SER A 219 -12.00 -14.77 17.20
N LYS A 220 -12.38 -13.74 17.96
CA LYS A 220 -12.65 -12.40 17.43
C LYS A 220 -11.41 -11.56 17.11
N THR A 221 -10.20 -12.08 17.37
CA THR A 221 -8.94 -11.36 17.15
C THR A 221 -8.03 -12.06 16.15
N THR A 222 -7.88 -13.39 16.24
CA THR A 222 -6.96 -14.17 15.41
C THR A 222 -7.60 -15.42 14.80
N GLY A 223 -8.90 -15.63 15.02
CA GLY A 223 -9.59 -16.84 14.58
C GLY A 223 -9.11 -18.14 15.22
N ASP A 224 -8.39 -18.04 16.34
CA ASP A 224 -7.69 -19.16 17.01
C ASP A 224 -6.83 -20.06 16.08
N ALA A 225 -6.26 -19.47 15.01
CA ALA A 225 -5.49 -20.21 14.01
C ALA A 225 -4.11 -20.71 14.52
N GLY A 226 -3.72 -20.41 15.76
CA GLY A 226 -2.49 -20.93 16.37
C GLY A 226 -1.20 -20.35 15.81
N ALA A 227 -0.12 -21.15 15.82
CA ALA A 227 1.23 -20.69 15.50
C ALA A 227 1.39 -20.27 14.03
N ARG A 228 2.44 -19.50 13.74
CA ARG A 228 2.81 -19.05 12.38
C ARG A 228 3.83 -20.03 11.80
N LEU A 229 3.47 -20.71 10.71
CA LEU A 229 4.32 -21.73 10.09
C LEU A 229 5.18 -21.18 8.96
N ALA A 230 4.67 -20.22 8.21
CA ALA A 230 5.43 -19.54 7.16
C ALA A 230 4.97 -18.10 7.02
N CYS A 231 5.86 -17.23 6.54
CA CYS A 231 5.53 -15.86 6.24
C CYS A 231 6.37 -15.29 5.10
N GLY A 232 5.91 -14.21 4.49
CA GLY A 232 6.65 -13.51 3.44
C GLY A 232 6.13 -12.09 3.24
N VAL A 233 6.98 -11.21 2.71
CA VAL A 233 6.60 -9.82 2.41
C VAL A 233 6.02 -9.71 1.01
N ILE A 234 4.89 -9.02 0.88
CA ILE A 234 4.25 -8.75 -0.41
C ILE A 234 5.06 -7.67 -1.14
N GLY A 235 5.73 -8.03 -2.22
CA GLY A 235 6.49 -7.11 -3.07
C GLY A 235 5.80 -6.88 -4.41
N ILE A 236 5.95 -5.67 -4.97
CA ILE A 236 5.48 -5.39 -6.34
C ILE A 236 6.24 -6.29 -7.33
N GLU A 237 5.51 -6.89 -8.26
CA GLU A 237 6.09 -7.60 -9.40
C GLU A 237 6.30 -6.58 -10.53
N ALA A 238 7.55 -6.32 -10.88
CA ALA A 238 7.95 -5.38 -11.93
C ALA A 238 7.98 -6.04 -13.30
#